data_AF-A0A5C7UQY7-F1
#
_entry.id   AF-A0A5C7UQY7-F1
#
_cell.length_a   1.000
_cell.length_b   1.000
_cell.length_c   1.000
_cell.angle_alpha   90.00
_cell.angle_beta   90.00
_cell.angle_gamma   90.00
#
_symmetry.space_group_name_H-M   'P 1'
#
loop_
_entity.id
_entity.type
_entity.pdbx_description
1 polymer ?
#
loop_
_entity_poly.entity_id
_entity_poly.type
_entity_poly.pdbx_seq_one_letter_code
_entity_poly.pdbx_strand_id
1 'polypeptide(L)'
;MSSVQIQLGNRIDNLRRKKNISVEEIAEAMGTTTRNVYTLLKKNDMWISQLWTLSEQLDYNFFDLLKPAVTKNATPELSESSIGKEEHRIQFDVTYPTEVMDKLGVFMLHVQALADEMGFKLR
;
A
#
# COMPACT_ATOMS: atom_id res chain seq x y z
N MET A 1 -19.49 -3.20 16.74
CA MET A 1 -18.46 -2.70 15.80
C MET A 1 -18.54 -3.56 14.55
N SER A 2 -18.98 -3.00 13.44
CA SER A 2 -19.10 -3.75 12.17
C SER A 2 -17.74 -3.79 11.50
N SER A 3 -17.08 -4.93 11.56
CA SER A 3 -15.82 -5.18 10.85
C SER A 3 -16.07 -5.00 9.36
N VAL A 4 -15.30 -4.14 8.69
CA VAL A 4 -15.29 -4.06 7.23
C VAL A 4 -14.80 -5.42 6.73
N GLN A 5 -15.73 -6.30 6.36
CA GLN A 5 -15.41 -7.65 5.93
C GLN A 5 -14.89 -7.58 4.49
N ILE A 6 -13.58 -7.40 4.36
CA ILE A 6 -12.92 -7.41 3.07
C ILE A 6 -13.13 -8.79 2.44
N GLN A 7 -13.88 -8.84 1.33
CA GLN A 7 -14.09 -10.06 0.57
C GLN A 7 -12.87 -10.35 -0.30
N LEU A 8 -11.77 -10.77 0.34
CA LEU A 8 -10.46 -10.95 -0.29
C LEU A 8 -10.52 -11.95 -1.45
N GLY A 9 -11.16 -13.10 -1.26
CA GLY A 9 -11.33 -14.11 -2.31
C GLY A 9 -12.04 -13.59 -3.56
N ASN A 10 -13.11 -12.80 -3.38
CA ASN A 10 -13.84 -12.20 -4.50
C ASN A 10 -12.99 -11.18 -5.28
N ARG A 11 -12.15 -10.40 -4.59
CA ARG A 11 -11.21 -9.48 -5.26
C ARG A 11 -10.18 -10.23 -6.08
N ILE A 12 -9.63 -11.31 -5.54
CA ILE A 12 -8.67 -12.17 -6.23
C ILE A 12 -9.32 -12.79 -7.48
N ASP A 13 -10.54 -13.34 -7.37
CA ASP A 13 -11.23 -13.94 -8.52
C ASP A 13 -11.54 -12.89 -9.61
N ASN A 14 -11.94 -11.69 -9.21
CA ASN A 14 -12.17 -10.59 -10.16
C ASN A 14 -10.88 -10.19 -10.90
N LEU A 15 -9.76 -10.09 -10.19
CA LEU A 15 -8.49 -9.71 -10.82
C LEU A 15 -7.98 -10.80 -11.75
N ARG A 16 -8.06 -12.06 -11.32
CA ARG A 16 -7.76 -13.23 -12.14
C ARG A 16 -8.54 -13.19 -13.46
N ARG A 17 -9.86 -12.99 -13.40
CA ARG A 17 -10.71 -12.90 -14.60
C ARG A 17 -10.30 -11.74 -15.50
N LYS A 18 -9.95 -10.58 -14.94
CA LYS A 18 -9.45 -9.42 -15.71
C LYS A 18 -8.13 -9.70 -16.42
N LYS A 19 -7.24 -10.47 -15.80
CA LYS A 19 -5.96 -10.89 -16.39
C LYS A 19 -6.08 -12.15 -17.27
N ASN A 20 -7.29 -12.67 -17.48
CA ASN A 20 -7.57 -13.91 -18.22
C ASN A 20 -6.78 -15.14 -17.72
N ILE A 21 -6.44 -15.16 -16.43
CA ILE A 21 -5.74 -16.29 -15.82
C ILE A 21 -6.78 -17.35 -15.44
N SER A 22 -6.56 -18.60 -15.82
CA SER A 22 -7.44 -19.73 -15.49
C SER A 22 -7.29 -20.15 -14.02
N VAL A 23 -8.24 -20.95 -13.52
CA VAL A 23 -8.14 -21.49 -12.15
C VAL A 23 -7.09 -22.60 -12.11
N GLU A 24 -6.91 -23.29 -13.22
CA GLU A 24 -5.93 -24.33 -13.47
C GLU A 24 -4.51 -23.78 -13.34
N GLU A 25 -4.20 -22.65 -13.96
CA GLU A 25 -2.90 -21.97 -13.84
C GLU A 25 -2.59 -21.57 -12.39
N ILE A 26 -3.60 -21.08 -11.66
CA ILE A 26 -3.43 -20.77 -10.23
C ILE A 26 -3.20 -22.05 -9.43
N ALA A 27 -3.94 -23.12 -9.71
CA ALA A 27 -3.80 -24.38 -9.00
C ALA A 27 -2.40 -24.97 -9.18
N GLU A 28 -1.85 -24.90 -10.39
CA GLU A 28 -0.49 -25.30 -10.71
C GLU A 28 0.54 -24.47 -9.94
N ALA A 29 0.43 -23.13 -9.99
CA ALA A 29 1.34 -22.23 -9.28
C ALA A 29 1.31 -22.42 -7.75
N MET A 30 0.15 -22.76 -7.20
CA MET A 30 -0.03 -23.01 -5.77
C MET A 30 0.27 -24.46 -5.35
N GLY A 31 0.61 -25.35 -6.29
CA GLY A 31 0.84 -26.77 -6.01
C GLY A 31 -0.39 -27.46 -5.39
N THR A 32 -1.59 -27.10 -5.84
CA THR A 32 -2.85 -27.58 -5.26
C THR A 32 -3.87 -27.98 -6.32
N THR A 33 -5.06 -28.42 -5.90
CA THR A 33 -6.14 -28.79 -6.82
C THR A 33 -7.02 -27.59 -7.16
N THR A 34 -7.61 -27.57 -8.35
CA THR A 34 -8.59 -26.54 -8.76
C THR A 34 -9.74 -26.39 -7.77
N ARG A 35 -10.22 -27.51 -7.20
CA ARG A 35 -11.24 -27.52 -6.13
C ARG A 35 -10.81 -26.71 -4.91
N ASN A 36 -9.55 -26.83 -4.49
CA ASN A 36 -9.02 -26.06 -3.37
C ASN A 36 -8.93 -24.58 -3.72
N VAL A 37 -8.52 -24.23 -4.95
CA VAL A 37 -8.53 -22.84 -5.42
C VAL A 37 -9.94 -22.25 -5.41
N TYR A 38 -10.95 -22.96 -5.91
CA TYR A 38 -12.35 -22.51 -5.85
C TYR A 38 -12.84 -22.31 -4.41
N THR A 39 -12.39 -23.14 -3.49
CA THR A 39 -12.73 -23.01 -2.07
C THR A 39 -12.04 -21.78 -1.47
N LEU A 40 -10.78 -21.56 -1.85
CA LEU A 40 -9.96 -20.44 -1.40
C LEU A 40 -10.47 -19.09 -1.91
N LEU A 41 -10.91 -19.01 -3.17
CA LEU A 41 -11.51 -17.80 -3.75
C LEU A 41 -12.87 -17.42 -3.13
N LYS A 42 -13.51 -18.33 -2.39
CA LYS A 42 -14.75 -18.06 -1.64
C LYS A 42 -14.50 -17.63 -0.19
N LYS A 43 -13.26 -17.73 0.29
CA LYS A 43 -12.90 -17.36 1.67
C LYS A 43 -12.57 -15.87 1.77
N ASN A 44 -12.84 -15.31 2.94
CA ASN A 44 -12.47 -13.94 3.29
C ASN A 44 -11.12 -13.89 4.02
N ASP A 45 -10.66 -15.04 4.51
CA ASP A 45 -9.40 -15.26 5.19
C ASP A 45 -8.51 -16.19 4.36
N MET A 46 -7.21 -15.88 4.34
CA MET A 46 -6.24 -16.64 3.58
C MET A 46 -4.91 -16.61 4.31
N TRP A 47 -4.13 -17.68 4.18
CA TRP A 47 -2.79 -17.71 4.75
C TRP A 47 -1.88 -16.75 3.99
N ILE A 48 -0.96 -16.11 4.71
CA ILE A 48 -0.02 -15.13 4.15
C ILE A 48 0.77 -15.72 2.98
N SER A 49 1.20 -16.99 3.09
CA SER A 49 1.90 -17.70 2.02
C SER A 49 1.07 -17.85 0.75
N GLN A 50 -0.22 -18.18 0.88
CA GLN A 50 -1.14 -18.29 -0.26
C GLN A 50 -1.39 -16.93 -0.92
N LEU A 51 -1.54 -15.88 -0.10
CA LEU A 51 -1.72 -14.52 -0.57
C LEU A 51 -0.49 -13.99 -1.30
N TRP A 52 0.70 -14.35 -0.82
CA TRP A 52 1.98 -14.03 -1.46
C TRP A 52 2.08 -14.66 -2.84
N THR A 53 1.88 -15.97 -2.96
CA THR A 53 1.92 -16.69 -4.25
C THR A 53 0.92 -16.11 -5.25
N LEU A 54 -0.29 -15.77 -4.79
CA LEU A 54 -1.29 -15.12 -5.64
C LEU A 54 -0.88 -13.70 -6.04
N SER A 55 -0.17 -12.98 -5.17
CA SER A 55 0.33 -11.64 -5.48
C SER A 55 1.38 -11.68 -6.59
N GLU A 56 2.29 -12.67 -6.55
CA GLU A 56 3.28 -12.90 -7.60
C GLU A 56 2.61 -13.32 -8.91
N GLN A 57 1.72 -14.32 -8.86
CA GLN A 57 1.08 -14.87 -10.06
C GLN A 57 0.16 -13.86 -10.76
N LEU A 58 -0.54 -13.04 -9.97
CA LEU A 58 -1.44 -12.02 -10.49
C LEU A 58 -0.75 -10.67 -10.63
N ASP A 59 0.58 -10.58 -10.42
CA ASP A 59 1.38 -9.35 -10.47
C ASP A 59 0.61 -8.16 -9.85
N TYR A 60 0.24 -8.35 -8.57
CA TYR A 60 -0.58 -7.43 -7.80
C TYR A 60 -0.39 -7.63 -6.30
N ASN A 61 -0.11 -6.55 -5.56
CA ASN A 61 0.07 -6.62 -4.11
C ASN A 61 -1.28 -6.65 -3.36
N PHE A 62 -1.72 -7.84 -2.94
CA PHE A 62 -2.97 -7.95 -2.18
C PHE A 62 -2.86 -7.48 -0.72
N PHE A 63 -1.65 -7.30 -0.18
CA PHE A 63 -1.46 -6.78 1.18
C PHE A 63 -1.88 -5.31 1.31
N ASP A 64 -1.91 -4.58 0.20
CA ASP A 64 -2.42 -3.20 0.17
C ASP A 64 -3.89 -3.11 0.56
N LEU A 65 -4.64 -4.21 0.42
CA LEU A 65 -6.04 -4.28 0.82
C LEU A 65 -6.19 -4.36 2.34
N LEU A 66 -5.16 -4.85 3.03
CA LEU A 66 -5.13 -4.97 4.49
C LEU A 66 -4.61 -3.70 5.15
N LYS A 67 -4.12 -2.72 4.37
CA LYS A 67 -3.76 -1.42 4.90
C LYS A 67 -5.01 -0.83 5.58
N PRO A 68 -4.94 -0.50 6.88
CA PRO A 68 -6.07 0.15 7.54
C PRO A 68 -6.41 1.38 6.71
N ALA A 69 -7.71 1.61 6.49
CA ALA A 69 -8.17 2.84 5.85
C ALA A 69 -7.62 3.99 6.68
N VAL A 70 -6.51 4.58 6.21
CA VAL A 70 -5.96 5.79 6.79
C VAL A 70 -7.07 6.79 6.61
N THR A 71 -7.76 7.11 7.69
CA THR A 71 -8.82 8.11 7.74
C THR A 71 -8.24 9.33 7.05
N LYS A 72 -8.81 9.70 5.90
CA LYS A 72 -8.39 10.82 5.05
C LYS A 72 -7.95 11.99 5.93
N ASN A 73 -6.64 12.14 6.05
CA ASN A 73 -5.94 13.39 6.26
C ASN A 73 -4.69 13.26 5.41
N ALA A 74 -4.87 13.63 4.13
CA ALA A 74 -3.87 14.03 3.14
C ALA A 74 -2.59 13.19 2.99
N THR A 75 -2.55 12.41 1.90
CA THR A 75 -1.31 12.03 1.20
C THR A 75 -0.85 13.17 0.28
N PRO A 76 0.44 13.16 -0.15
CA PRO A 76 0.73 12.68 -1.51
C PRO A 76 1.90 11.67 -1.51
N GLU A 77 1.64 10.41 -1.86
CA GLU A 77 1.97 9.75 -3.14
C GLU A 77 3.48 9.64 -3.42
N LEU A 78 4.07 8.52 -2.99
CA LEU A 78 5.35 7.99 -3.52
C LEU A 78 5.01 7.06 -4.69
N SER A 79 5.24 7.54 -5.91
CA SER A 79 5.26 6.72 -7.11
C SER A 79 6.67 6.14 -7.27
N GLU A 80 6.78 4.81 -7.27
CA GLU A 80 8.02 4.11 -7.58
C GLU A 80 8.31 4.21 -9.07
N SER A 81 9.49 4.71 -9.44
CA SER A 81 10.05 4.53 -10.79
C SER A 81 11.57 4.68 -10.81
N SER A 82 12.23 3.53 -10.95
CA SER A 82 13.45 3.31 -11.75
C SER A 82 14.82 3.66 -11.15
N ILE A 83 15.48 2.63 -10.60
CA ILE A 83 16.93 2.34 -10.64
C ILE A 83 17.81 3.55 -11.06
N GLY A 84 18.16 4.40 -10.09
CA GLY A 84 19.24 5.39 -10.23
C GLY A 84 19.27 6.40 -9.11
N LYS A 85 20.15 6.22 -8.10
CA LYS A 85 20.37 7.11 -6.92
C LYS A 85 19.22 8.12 -6.69
N GLU A 86 18.04 7.60 -6.35
CA GLU A 86 16.83 8.42 -6.30
C GLU A 86 16.84 9.26 -5.02
N GLU A 87 17.00 10.58 -5.17
CA GLU A 87 16.65 11.52 -4.10
C GLU A 87 15.12 11.59 -4.01
N HIS A 88 14.52 10.96 -2.99
CA HIS A 88 13.10 11.14 -2.71
C HIS A 88 12.85 12.55 -2.18
N ARG A 89 12.00 13.31 -2.87
CA ARG A 89 11.59 14.67 -2.48
C ARG A 89 10.12 14.68 -2.09
N ILE A 90 9.82 15.33 -0.97
CA ILE A 90 8.47 15.52 -0.46
C ILE A 90 8.20 17.02 -0.41
N GLN A 91 7.07 17.46 -0.97
CA GLN A 91 6.57 18.82 -0.86
C GLN A 91 5.39 18.85 0.10
N PHE A 92 5.39 19.79 1.05
CA PHE A 92 4.28 19.98 1.98
C PHE A 92 3.95 21.46 2.12
N ASP A 93 2.66 21.74 2.25
CA ASP A 93 2.14 23.08 2.49
C ASP A 93 1.89 23.27 3.99
N VAL A 94 2.33 24.42 4.52
CA VAL A 94 2.10 24.80 5.91
C VAL A 94 1.05 25.90 5.95
N THR A 95 -0.15 25.56 6.42
CA THR A 95 -1.22 26.53 6.69
C THR A 95 -1.16 26.92 8.16
N TYR A 96 -1.08 28.22 8.44
CA TYR A 96 -1.08 28.76 9.80
C TYR A 96 -1.84 30.08 9.87
N PRO A 97 -2.44 30.42 11.04
CA PRO A 97 -3.06 31.73 11.26
C PRO A 97 -2.02 32.87 11.24
N THR A 98 -2.39 34.04 10.71
CA THR A 98 -1.48 35.20 10.63
C THR A 98 -0.91 35.62 12.00
N GLU A 99 -1.65 35.35 13.07
CA GLU A 99 -1.28 35.65 14.46
C GLU A 99 -0.01 34.91 14.94
N VAL A 100 0.37 33.80 14.28
CA VAL A 100 1.55 33.01 14.66
C VAL A 100 2.69 33.13 13.66
N MET A 101 2.66 34.12 12.78
CA MET A 101 3.73 34.37 11.80
C MET A 101 5.11 34.50 12.47
N ASP A 102 5.18 35.17 13.62
CA ASP A 102 6.42 35.34 14.37
C ASP A 102 6.99 34.00 14.90
N LYS A 103 6.11 33.01 15.10
CA LYS A 103 6.48 31.66 15.54
C LYS A 103 6.85 30.75 14.37
N LEU A 104 6.53 31.13 13.13
CA LEU A 104 6.88 30.34 11.95
C LEU A 104 8.39 30.23 11.78
N GLY A 105 9.13 31.31 12.01
CA GLY A 105 10.59 31.28 11.95
C GLY A 105 11.20 30.27 12.93
N VAL A 106 10.69 30.28 14.17
CA VAL A 106 11.10 29.32 15.21
C VAL A 106 10.71 27.89 14.83
N PHE A 107 9.52 27.69 14.24
CA PHE A 107 9.10 26.39 13.75
C PHE A 107 10.04 25.86 12.65
N MET A 108 10.37 26.67 11.64
CA MET A 108 11.26 26.26 10.55
C MET A 108 12.68 25.91 11.06
N LEU A 109 13.18 26.63 12.06
CA LEU A 109 14.46 26.29 12.71
C LEU A 109 14.43 24.91 13.38
N HIS A 110 13.35 24.56 14.08
CA HIS A 110 13.21 23.24 14.69
C HIS A 110 13.11 22.14 13.63
N VAL A 111 12.35 22.38 12.56
CA VAL A 111 12.24 21.44 11.43
C VAL A 111 13.61 21.21 10.80
N GLN A 112 14.42 22.26 10.62
CA GLN A 112 15.78 22.15 10.12
C GLN A 112 16.68 21.32 11.04
N ALA A 113 16.71 21.62 12.33
CA ALA A 113 17.53 20.87 13.29
C ALA A 113 17.16 19.39 13.32
N LEU A 114 15.87 19.07 13.30
CA LEU A 114 15.38 17.69 13.28
C LEU A 114 15.75 16.98 11.96
N ALA A 115 15.64 17.67 10.83
CA ALA A 115 16.02 17.12 9.53
C ALA A 115 17.52 16.80 9.48
N ASP A 116 18.36 17.71 9.97
CA ASP A 116 19.82 17.52 10.02
C ASP A 116 20.19 16.32 10.91
N GLU A 117 19.55 16.17 12.08
CA GLU A 117 19.74 15.02 12.98
C GLU A 117 19.38 13.68 12.31
N MET A 118 18.31 13.67 11.52
CA MET A 118 17.86 12.49 10.78
C MET A 118 18.59 12.28 9.45
N GLY A 119 19.52 13.16 9.07
CA GLY A 119 20.27 13.08 7.82
C GLY A 119 19.48 13.48 6.58
N PHE A 120 18.34 14.16 6.75
CA PHE A 120 17.58 14.75 5.65
C PHE A 120 18.12 16.11 5.25
N LYS A 121 17.93 16.47 3.98
CA LYS A 121 18.25 17.81 3.46
C LYS A 121 16.96 18.54 3.12
N LEU A 122 16.68 19.62 3.86
CA LEU A 122 15.65 20.58 3.47
C LEU A 122 16.23 21.50 2.39
N ARG A 123 15.43 21.79 1.36
CA ARG A 123 15.78 22.67 0.24
C ARG A 123 14.62 23.58 -0.08
#